data_AF-A0A212JF04-F1
#
_entry.id   AF-A0A212JF04-F1
#
_cell.length_a   1.000
_cell.length_b   1.000
_cell.length_c   1.000
_cell.angle_alpha   90.00
_cell.angle_beta   90.00
_cell.angle_gamma   90.00
#
_symmetry.space_group_name_H-M   'P 1'
#
loop_
_entity.id
_entity.type
_entity.pdbx_description
1 polymer ?
#
loop_
_entity_poly.entity_id
_entity_poly.type
_entity_poly.pdbx_seq_one_letter_code
_entity_poly.pdbx_strand_id
1 'polypeptide(L)'
;MISVIFIIGLFSFFHFRGFFIIDKSEREKFISEIKNSPQLPEKFYTIYNIIYPHSLEPKSLMHFINHQAGENRYCACRETVYAGLYPFYTKAWDIIPIITMVEKYTTQEECLNYYIRKKIKDENIDIQNINELGDSEIVELLLLMDNPSHYNKKQHPERVQNEINEILNKLNK
;
A
#
# COMPACT_ATOMS: atom_id res chain seq x y z
N MET A 1 9.34 -27.03 25.69
CA MET A 1 9.58 -27.65 24.37
C MET A 1 8.32 -27.71 23.53
N ILE A 2 7.20 -28.24 24.03
CA ILE A 2 5.89 -28.26 23.34
C ILE A 2 5.43 -26.84 22.93
N SER A 3 5.54 -25.85 23.82
CA SER A 3 5.16 -24.46 23.53
C SER A 3 5.98 -23.82 22.41
N VAL A 4 7.26 -24.18 22.29
CA VAL A 4 8.15 -23.67 21.24
C VAL A 4 7.80 -24.31 19.89
N ILE A 5 7.52 -25.62 19.87
CA ILE A 5 7.06 -26.33 18.67
C ILE A 5 5.72 -25.76 18.19
N PHE A 6 4.80 -25.45 19.13
CA PHE A 6 3.52 -24.82 18.80
C PHE A 6 3.69 -23.43 18.19
N ILE A 7 4.56 -22.57 18.76
CA ILE A 7 4.84 -21.23 18.22
C ILE A 7 5.48 -21.32 16.83
N ILE A 8 6.45 -22.22 16.64
CA ILE A 8 7.10 -22.43 15.34
C ILE A 8 6.10 -22.97 14.30
N GLY A 9 5.24 -23.90 14.70
CA GLY A 9 4.18 -24.44 13.86
C GLY A 9 3.17 -23.36 13.45
N LEU A 10 2.76 -22.50 14.38
CA LEU A 10 1.88 -21.37 14.13
C LEU A 10 2.53 -20.37 13.16
N PHE A 11 3.80 -20.01 13.39
CA PHE A 11 4.55 -19.10 12.53
C PHE A 11 4.69 -19.66 11.10
N SER A 12 5.08 -20.93 11.00
CA SER A 12 5.21 -21.62 9.71
C SER A 12 3.87 -21.68 8.98
N PHE A 13 2.77 -21.96 9.70
CA PHE A 13 1.44 -21.95 9.13
C PHE A 13 1.10 -20.60 8.50
N PHE A 14 1.29 -19.49 9.21
CA PHE A 14 1.02 -18.16 8.65
C PHE A 14 1.94 -17.81 7.48
N HIS A 15 3.20 -18.21 7.55
CA HIS A 15 4.18 -17.92 6.50
C HIS A 15 3.93 -18.70 5.21
N PHE A 16 3.44 -19.95 5.29
CA PHE A 16 3.22 -20.80 4.12
C PHE A 16 1.77 -20.80 3.62
N ARG A 17 0.79 -20.44 4.46
CA ARG A 17 -0.64 -20.46 4.11
C ARG A 17 -0.96 -19.57 2.90
N GLY A 18 -0.27 -18.44 2.71
CA GLY A 18 -0.48 -17.56 1.56
C GLY A 18 -0.31 -18.25 0.21
N PHE A 19 0.54 -19.29 0.15
CA PHE A 19 0.77 -20.10 -1.05
C PHE A 19 -0.36 -21.09 -1.37
N PHE A 20 -1.19 -21.41 -0.39
CA PHE A 20 -2.29 -22.35 -0.51
C PHE A 20 -3.66 -21.66 -0.63
N ILE A 21 -3.75 -20.38 -0.23
CA ILE A 21 -4.99 -19.60 -0.34
C ILE A 21 -5.29 -19.24 -1.80
N ILE A 22 -4.28 -18.77 -2.53
CA ILE A 22 -4.41 -18.35 -3.93
C ILE A 22 -3.85 -19.45 -4.82
N ASP A 23 -4.59 -19.81 -5.89
CA ASP A 23 -4.11 -20.77 -6.88
C ASP A 23 -2.76 -20.34 -7.45
N LYS A 24 -1.93 -21.31 -7.86
CA LYS A 24 -0.60 -21.01 -8.39
C LYS A 24 -0.65 -20.09 -9.60
N SER A 25 -1.55 -20.31 -10.53
CA SER A 25 -1.67 -19.51 -11.75
C SER A 25 -2.14 -18.08 -11.45
N GLU A 26 -3.12 -17.93 -10.57
CA GLU A 26 -3.62 -16.63 -10.12
C GLU A 26 -2.56 -15.85 -9.36
N ARG A 27 -1.80 -16.53 -8.49
CA ARG A 27 -0.68 -15.92 -7.77
C ARG A 27 0.41 -15.45 -8.72
N GLU A 28 0.84 -16.28 -9.67
CA GLU A 28 1.86 -15.91 -10.64
C GLU A 28 1.42 -14.71 -11.48
N LYS A 29 0.14 -14.69 -11.90
CA LYS A 29 -0.46 -13.56 -12.59
C LYS A 29 -0.44 -12.29 -11.73
N PHE A 30 -0.90 -12.37 -10.49
CA PHE A 30 -0.98 -11.22 -9.59
C PHE A 30 0.41 -10.64 -9.27
N ILE A 31 1.39 -11.48 -8.95
CA ILE A 31 2.78 -11.05 -8.74
C ILE A 31 3.36 -10.44 -10.02
N SER A 32 3.09 -11.02 -11.18
CA SER A 32 3.52 -10.48 -12.47
C SER A 32 2.95 -9.09 -12.74
N GLU A 33 1.66 -8.87 -12.45
CA GLU A 33 1.03 -7.55 -12.58
C GLU A 33 1.67 -6.51 -11.66
N ILE A 34 2.02 -6.89 -10.42
CA ILE A 34 2.70 -5.99 -9.49
C ILE A 34 4.08 -5.60 -10.03
N LYS A 35 4.90 -6.58 -10.40
CA LYS A 35 6.28 -6.35 -10.87
C LYS A 35 6.36 -5.59 -12.20
N ASN A 36 5.38 -5.79 -13.07
CA ASN A 36 5.33 -5.12 -14.37
C ASN A 36 4.62 -3.75 -14.31
N SER A 37 4.15 -3.33 -13.13
CA SER A 37 3.56 -2.01 -12.96
C SER A 37 4.64 -0.94 -13.19
N PRO A 38 4.42 0.04 -14.09
CA PRO A 38 5.45 1.02 -14.39
C PRO A 38 5.86 1.81 -13.14
N GLN A 39 7.15 2.11 -13.00
CA GLN A 39 7.67 2.82 -11.84
C GLN A 39 7.03 4.20 -11.70
N LEU A 40 6.84 4.64 -10.45
CA LEU A 40 6.48 6.01 -10.12
C LEU A 40 7.74 6.89 -10.14
N PRO A 41 7.61 8.22 -10.37
CA PRO A 41 8.75 9.13 -10.29
C PRO A 41 9.31 9.17 -8.86
N GLU A 42 10.62 9.39 -8.71
CA GLU A 42 11.33 9.29 -7.41
C GLU A 42 10.68 10.14 -6.29
N LYS A 43 10.32 11.38 -6.63
CA LYS A 43 9.60 12.31 -5.72
C LYS A 43 8.31 11.72 -5.14
N PHE A 44 7.66 10.79 -5.84
CA PHE A 44 6.46 10.14 -5.37
C PHE A 44 6.74 9.29 -4.14
N TYR A 45 7.83 8.49 -4.14
CA TYR A 45 8.22 7.68 -2.99
C TYR A 45 8.63 8.56 -1.80
N THR A 46 9.34 9.66 -2.06
CA THR A 46 9.73 10.62 -1.01
C THR A 46 8.51 11.23 -0.32
N ILE A 47 7.57 11.77 -1.10
CA ILE A 47 6.34 12.38 -0.57
C ILE A 47 5.49 11.32 0.14
N TYR A 48 5.34 10.14 -0.46
CA TYR A 48 4.59 9.04 0.14
C TYR A 48 5.15 8.65 1.51
N ASN A 49 6.47 8.53 1.67
CA ASN A 49 7.09 8.19 2.95
C ASN A 49 7.01 9.31 4.00
N ILE A 50 6.82 10.58 3.60
CA ILE A 50 6.55 11.69 4.53
C ILE A 50 5.12 11.62 5.06
N ILE A 51 4.16 11.35 4.19
CA ILE A 51 2.75 11.20 4.57
C ILE A 51 2.56 9.91 5.37
N TYR A 52 3.26 8.85 4.99
CA TYR A 52 3.17 7.52 5.55
C TYR A 52 4.54 6.98 5.97
N PRO A 53 5.08 7.40 7.13
CA PRO A 53 6.40 6.98 7.59
C PRO A 53 6.54 5.46 7.70
N HIS A 54 7.67 4.94 7.23
CA HIS A 54 8.03 3.52 7.23
C HIS A 54 7.17 2.63 6.34
N SER A 55 6.31 3.20 5.50
CA SER A 55 5.39 2.44 4.63
C SER A 55 6.08 1.65 3.52
N LEU A 56 7.30 2.06 3.18
CA LEU A 56 8.15 1.42 2.18
C LEU A 56 9.16 0.42 2.78
N GLU A 57 9.12 0.19 4.10
CA GLU A 57 9.97 -0.81 4.74
C GLU A 57 9.32 -2.22 4.71
N PRO A 58 10.07 -3.28 4.35
CA PRO A 58 9.56 -4.65 4.29
C PRO A 58 9.43 -5.24 5.70
N LYS A 59 8.30 -4.99 6.37
CA LYS A 59 8.02 -5.48 7.72
C LYS A 59 6.55 -5.85 7.92
N SER A 60 5.94 -6.66 7.04
CA SER A 60 4.53 -7.11 7.15
C SER A 60 4.08 -7.49 8.55
N LEU A 61 4.87 -8.27 9.29
CA LEU A 61 4.53 -8.67 10.66
C LEU A 61 4.51 -7.47 11.62
N MET A 62 5.49 -6.57 11.50
CA MET A 62 5.54 -5.35 12.32
C MET A 62 4.37 -4.42 11.96
N HIS A 63 4.06 -4.27 10.67
CA HIS A 63 2.91 -3.50 10.19
C HIS A 63 1.59 -4.05 10.74
N PHE A 64 1.44 -5.37 10.80
CA PHE A 64 0.27 -6.01 11.42
C PHE A 64 0.18 -5.74 12.92
N ILE A 65 1.28 -5.91 13.67
CA ILE A 65 1.34 -5.64 15.11
C ILE A 65 0.99 -4.17 15.39
N ASN A 66 1.57 -3.25 14.61
CA ASN A 66 1.37 -1.82 14.76
C ASN A 66 -0.07 -1.41 14.44
N HIS A 67 -0.66 -1.99 13.39
CA HIS A 67 -2.07 -1.74 13.05
C HIS A 67 -3.01 -2.18 14.19
N GLN A 68 -2.76 -3.34 14.80
CA GLN A 68 -3.52 -3.81 15.96
C GLN A 68 -3.29 -2.96 17.22
N ALA A 69 -2.12 -2.34 17.34
CA ALA A 69 -1.79 -1.40 18.41
C ALA A 69 -2.38 0.01 18.18
N GLY A 70 -3.12 0.24 17.09
CA GLY A 70 -3.67 1.55 16.73
C GLY A 70 -2.65 2.53 16.16
N GLU A 71 -1.41 2.09 15.92
CA GLU A 71 -0.44 2.88 15.17
C GLU A 71 -0.81 2.77 13.69
N ASN A 72 -1.23 3.90 13.10
CA ASN A 72 -1.62 3.93 11.69
C ASN A 72 -0.39 3.91 10.78
N ARG A 73 0.29 2.75 10.73
CA ARG A 73 1.38 2.52 9.80
C ARG A 73 0.81 1.89 8.54
N TYR A 74 0.86 2.66 7.46
CA TYR A 74 0.55 2.21 6.12
C TYR A 74 1.61 1.21 5.65
N CYS A 75 1.22 0.22 4.85
CA CYS A 75 2.11 -0.75 4.22
C CYS A 75 1.68 -0.86 2.77
N ALA A 76 2.57 -0.53 1.83
CA ALA A 76 2.21 -0.46 0.41
C ALA A 76 1.72 -1.82 -0.13
N CYS A 77 2.35 -2.92 0.29
CA CYS A 77 1.90 -4.27 -0.10
C CYS A 77 0.56 -4.66 0.55
N ARG A 78 0.21 -4.13 1.72
CA ARG A 78 -1.13 -4.30 2.30
C ARG A 78 -2.19 -3.68 1.41
N GLU A 79 -2.00 -2.41 1.03
CA GLU A 79 -2.92 -1.68 0.16
C GLU A 79 -3.01 -2.34 -1.24
N THR A 80 -1.89 -2.86 -1.74
CA THR A 80 -1.84 -3.65 -2.98
C THR A 80 -2.72 -4.89 -2.91
N VAL A 81 -2.65 -5.65 -1.81
CA VAL A 81 -3.48 -6.85 -1.62
C VAL A 81 -4.96 -6.49 -1.56
N TYR A 82 -5.32 -5.44 -0.82
CA TYR A 82 -6.71 -4.97 -0.77
C TYR A 82 -7.21 -4.48 -2.12
N ALA A 83 -6.47 -3.64 -2.82
CA ALA A 83 -6.85 -3.18 -4.16
C ALA A 83 -6.88 -4.33 -5.17
N GLY A 84 -5.91 -5.22 -5.14
CA GLY A 84 -5.73 -6.31 -6.09
C GLY A 84 -6.79 -7.40 -6.00
N LEU A 85 -7.15 -7.79 -4.77
CA LEU A 85 -7.86 -9.04 -4.52
C LEU A 85 -9.20 -8.90 -3.79
N TYR A 86 -9.61 -7.69 -3.40
CA TYR A 86 -10.97 -7.46 -2.91
C TYR A 86 -12.01 -7.75 -4.01
N PRO A 87 -13.18 -8.34 -3.69
CA PRO A 87 -13.68 -8.75 -2.36
C PRO A 87 -13.35 -10.20 -1.97
N PHE A 88 -12.50 -10.91 -2.72
CA PHE A 88 -12.32 -12.36 -2.58
C PHE A 88 -11.61 -12.77 -1.29
N TYR A 89 -10.65 -11.96 -0.80
CA TYR A 89 -9.97 -12.19 0.47
C TYR A 89 -10.14 -10.97 1.38
N THR A 90 -10.92 -11.11 2.44
CA THR A 90 -11.24 -9.99 3.37
C THR A 90 -10.97 -10.32 4.82
N LYS A 91 -10.78 -11.60 5.16
CA LYS A 91 -10.51 -12.04 6.53
C LYS A 91 -9.03 -11.82 6.85
N ALA A 92 -8.74 -11.31 8.05
CA ALA A 92 -7.38 -11.10 8.54
C ALA A 92 -6.50 -12.36 8.41
N TRP A 93 -7.09 -13.55 8.68
CA TRP A 93 -6.42 -14.85 8.58
C TRP A 93 -6.02 -15.26 7.15
N ASP A 94 -6.57 -14.59 6.13
CA ASP A 94 -6.21 -14.80 4.73
C ASP A 94 -5.32 -13.65 4.21
N ILE A 95 -5.63 -12.40 4.59
CA ILE A 95 -4.87 -11.20 4.20
C ILE A 95 -3.42 -11.25 4.68
N ILE A 96 -3.15 -11.57 5.95
CA ILE A 96 -1.78 -11.55 6.49
C ILE A 96 -0.85 -12.54 5.76
N PRO A 97 -1.23 -13.81 5.57
CA PRO A 97 -0.45 -14.73 4.75
C PRO A 97 -0.25 -14.27 3.31
N ILE A 98 -1.27 -13.65 2.69
CA ILE A 98 -1.17 -13.16 1.32
C ILE A 98 -0.17 -12.00 1.23
N ILE A 99 -0.21 -11.02 2.15
CA ILE A 99 0.76 -9.92 2.19
C ILE A 99 2.18 -10.47 2.35
N THR A 100 2.37 -11.38 3.30
CA THR A 100 3.68 -12.03 3.53
C THR A 100 4.18 -12.75 2.28
N MET A 101 3.28 -13.39 1.53
CA MET A 101 3.59 -14.04 0.26
C MET A 101 3.97 -13.02 -0.83
N VAL A 102 3.24 -11.91 -0.95
CA VAL A 102 3.54 -10.82 -1.90
C VAL A 102 4.93 -10.23 -1.61
N GLU A 103 5.21 -9.86 -0.36
CA GLU A 103 6.49 -9.29 0.06
C GLU A 103 7.70 -10.22 -0.19
N LYS A 104 7.48 -11.53 -0.35
CA LYS A 104 8.56 -12.47 -0.70
C LYS A 104 8.98 -12.36 -2.17
N TYR A 105 8.12 -11.85 -3.05
CA TYR A 105 8.37 -11.76 -4.49
C TYR A 105 8.46 -10.34 -5.02
N THR A 106 8.11 -9.34 -4.21
CA THR A 106 8.04 -7.94 -4.61
C THR A 106 8.64 -7.02 -3.56
N THR A 107 9.08 -5.84 -3.98
CA THR A 107 9.45 -4.74 -3.08
C THR A 107 8.23 -3.92 -2.68
N GLN A 108 8.34 -3.11 -1.62
CA GLN A 108 7.27 -2.18 -1.25
C GLN A 108 7.04 -1.10 -2.31
N GLU A 109 8.09 -0.69 -3.03
CA GLU A 109 7.97 0.24 -4.15
C GLU A 109 7.20 -0.38 -5.32
N GLU A 110 7.48 -1.63 -5.68
CA GLU A 110 6.71 -2.36 -6.70
C GLU A 110 5.23 -2.48 -6.30
N CYS A 111 4.96 -2.77 -5.03
CA CYS A 111 3.61 -2.74 -4.48
C CYS A 111 2.98 -1.34 -4.63
N LEU A 112 3.67 -0.28 -4.22
CA LEU A 112 3.16 1.09 -4.35
C LEU A 112 2.85 1.44 -5.82
N ASN A 113 3.74 1.09 -6.74
CA ASN A 113 3.57 1.32 -8.17
C ASN A 113 2.27 0.71 -8.69
N TYR A 114 2.01 -0.55 -8.34
CA TYR A 114 0.76 -1.21 -8.68
C TYR A 114 -0.45 -0.53 -8.02
N TYR A 115 -0.40 -0.33 -6.71
CA TYR A 115 -1.50 0.23 -5.94
C TYR A 115 -1.96 1.59 -6.48
N ILE A 116 -1.01 2.52 -6.68
CA ILE A 116 -1.32 3.87 -7.18
C ILE A 116 -1.99 3.80 -8.55
N ARG A 117 -1.43 3.03 -9.48
CA ARG A 117 -1.97 2.90 -10.84
C ARG A 117 -3.34 2.23 -10.86
N LYS A 118 -3.52 1.20 -10.03
CA LYS A 118 -4.81 0.53 -9.90
C LYS A 118 -5.86 1.48 -9.36
N LYS A 119 -5.56 2.23 -8.30
CA LYS A 119 -6.50 3.19 -7.68
C LYS A 119 -6.90 4.31 -8.64
N ILE A 120 -5.94 4.89 -9.38
CA ILE A 120 -6.20 5.88 -10.43
C ILE A 120 -7.18 5.32 -11.47
N LYS A 121 -6.94 4.08 -11.93
CA LYS A 121 -7.78 3.41 -12.91
C LYS A 121 -9.18 3.12 -12.36
N ASP A 122 -9.27 2.52 -11.19
CA ASP A 122 -10.53 2.07 -10.59
C ASP A 122 -11.45 3.26 -10.24
N GLU A 123 -10.86 4.41 -9.88
CA GLU A 123 -11.60 5.64 -9.55
C GLU A 123 -11.72 6.63 -10.70
N ASN A 124 -11.20 6.31 -11.88
CA ASN A 124 -11.18 7.19 -13.04
C ASN A 124 -10.61 8.59 -12.72
N ILE A 125 -9.51 8.64 -11.96
CA ILE A 125 -8.84 9.90 -11.64
C ILE A 125 -8.17 10.43 -12.91
N ASP A 126 -8.55 11.63 -13.33
CA ASP A 126 -8.01 12.26 -14.53
C ASP A 126 -6.59 12.76 -14.28
N ILE A 127 -5.61 11.99 -14.75
CA ILE A 127 -4.18 12.30 -14.65
C ILE A 127 -3.58 12.14 -16.06
N GLN A 128 -3.17 13.26 -16.65
CA GLN A 128 -2.59 13.27 -17.99
C GLN A 128 -1.29 12.46 -18.05
N ASN A 129 -0.40 12.65 -17.06
CA ASN A 129 0.81 11.85 -16.91
C ASN A 129 1.32 11.88 -15.46
N ILE A 130 1.32 10.73 -14.78
CA ILE A 130 1.81 10.63 -13.38
C ILE A 130 3.27 11.05 -13.22
N ASN A 131 4.06 10.92 -14.29
CA ASN A 131 5.48 11.26 -14.27
C ASN A 131 5.73 12.78 -14.30
N GLU A 132 4.74 13.56 -14.72
CA GLU A 132 4.83 15.02 -14.86
C GLU A 132 4.27 15.77 -13.64
N LEU A 133 3.59 15.09 -12.72
CA LEU A 133 2.96 15.71 -11.56
C LEU A 133 3.96 16.43 -10.66
N GLY A 134 3.76 17.72 -10.40
CA GLY A 134 4.49 18.47 -9.39
C GLY A 134 4.22 17.97 -7.97
N ASP A 135 5.05 18.39 -7.01
CA ASP A 135 4.97 17.91 -5.62
C ASP A 135 3.59 18.15 -4.99
N SER A 136 2.99 19.32 -5.24
CA SER A 136 1.64 19.64 -4.76
C SER A 136 0.57 18.72 -5.37
N GLU A 137 0.73 18.34 -6.64
CA GLU A 137 -0.23 17.47 -7.34
C GLU A 137 -0.10 16.02 -6.85
N ILE A 138 1.11 15.57 -6.52
CA ILE A 138 1.34 14.27 -5.87
C ILE A 138 0.69 14.25 -4.49
N VAL A 139 0.87 15.29 -3.67
CA VAL A 139 0.22 15.36 -2.35
C VAL A 139 -1.30 15.37 -2.49
N GLU A 140 -1.84 16.19 -3.40
CA GLU A 140 -3.28 16.24 -3.65
C GLU A 140 -3.84 14.88 -4.06
N LEU A 141 -3.14 14.18 -4.97
CA LEU A 141 -3.51 12.83 -5.39
C LEU A 141 -3.53 11.86 -4.21
N LEU A 142 -2.48 11.85 -3.39
CA LEU A 142 -2.39 10.94 -2.24
C LEU A 142 -3.47 11.20 -1.18
N LEU A 143 -3.80 12.46 -0.92
CA LEU A 143 -4.89 12.85 -0.03
C LEU A 143 -6.25 12.43 -0.60
N LEU A 144 -6.49 12.69 -1.89
CA LEU A 144 -7.71 12.25 -2.57
C LEU A 144 -7.84 10.72 -2.51
N MET A 145 -6.73 10.00 -2.66
CA MET A 145 -6.72 8.55 -2.58
C MET A 145 -7.06 8.01 -1.20
N ASP A 146 -6.58 8.66 -0.12
CA ASP A 146 -6.84 8.27 1.27
C ASP A 146 -8.32 8.48 1.64
N ASN A 147 -8.86 9.66 1.35
CA ASN A 147 -10.27 9.96 1.62
C ASN A 147 -10.87 10.91 0.58
N PRO A 148 -11.47 10.36 -0.50
CA PRO A 148 -12.00 11.17 -1.60
C PRO A 148 -13.07 12.17 -1.16
N SER A 149 -13.86 11.84 -0.13
CA SER A 149 -14.90 12.75 0.37
C SER A 149 -14.31 13.90 1.18
N HIS A 150 -13.29 13.63 2.00
CA HIS A 150 -12.70 14.64 2.88
C HIS A 150 -11.78 15.60 2.12
N TYR A 151 -11.04 15.07 1.14
CA TYR A 151 -10.02 15.79 0.36
C TYR A 151 -10.49 16.15 -1.06
N ASN A 152 -11.80 16.25 -1.27
CA ASN A 152 -12.34 16.75 -2.53
C ASN A 152 -12.09 18.26 -2.66
N LYS A 153 -11.10 18.66 -3.46
CA LYS A 153 -10.75 20.09 -3.66
C LYS A 153 -11.89 20.94 -4.22
N LYS A 154 -12.83 20.35 -4.97
CA LYS A 154 -14.02 21.07 -5.46
C LYS A 154 -14.97 21.43 -4.33
N GLN A 155 -15.06 20.58 -3.29
CA GLN A 155 -15.94 20.79 -2.14
C GLN A 155 -15.23 21.52 -0.99
N HIS A 156 -13.93 21.31 -0.83
CA HIS A 156 -13.14 21.75 0.33
C HIS A 156 -11.78 22.37 -0.06
N PRO A 157 -11.74 23.41 -0.91
CA PRO A 157 -10.50 23.91 -1.50
C PRO A 157 -9.50 24.43 -0.47
N GLU A 158 -9.93 25.21 0.51
CA GLU A 158 -9.05 25.78 1.54
C GLU A 158 -8.42 24.69 2.43
N ARG A 159 -9.21 23.70 2.84
CA ARG A 159 -8.72 22.58 3.66
C ARG A 159 -7.64 21.79 2.92
N VAL A 160 -7.93 21.41 1.68
CA VAL A 160 -7.00 20.64 0.85
C VAL A 160 -5.72 21.45 0.63
N GLN A 161 -5.83 22.74 0.35
CA GLN A 161 -4.67 23.60 0.16
C GLN A 161 -3.81 23.74 1.43
N ASN A 162 -4.44 23.85 2.61
CA ASN A 162 -3.73 23.92 3.88
C ASN A 162 -2.96 22.62 4.14
N GLU A 163 -3.59 21.45 3.94
CA GLU A 163 -2.94 20.15 4.12
C GLU A 163 -1.75 19.97 3.16
N ILE A 164 -1.93 20.35 1.88
CA ILE A 164 -0.83 20.35 0.90
C ILE A 164 0.33 21.20 1.40
N ASN A 165 0.07 22.44 1.84
CA ASN A 165 1.11 23.33 2.32
C ASN A 165 1.83 22.76 3.55
N GLU A 166 1.10 22.14 4.49
CA GLU A 166 1.70 21.50 5.67
C GLU A 166 2.64 20.35 5.29
N ILE A 167 2.26 19.50 4.35
CA ILE A 167 3.10 18.39 3.87
C ILE A 167 4.31 18.92 3.09
N LEU A 168 4.12 19.90 2.21
CA LEU A 168 5.22 20.51 1.46
C LEU A 168 6.23 21.22 2.39
N ASN A 169 5.76 21.81 3.48
CA ASN A 169 6.65 22.39 4.50
C ASN A 169 7.51 21.33 5.22
N LYS A 170 7.09 20.07 5.24
CA LYS A 170 7.90 18.95 5.77
C LYS A 170 8.97 18.48 4.77
N LEU A 171 8.79 18.69 3.47
CA LEU A 171 9.81 18.38 2.44
C LEU A 171 11.02 19.32 2.50
N ASN A 172 10.81 20.57 2.90
CA ASN A 172 11.83 21.63 2.89
C ASN A 172 12.62 21.76 4.21
N LYS A 173 12.43 20.83 5.15
CA LYS A 173 13.10 20.79 6.46
C LYS A 173 14.12 19.67 6.50
#